data_AF-A0AAV8V7S5-F1
#
_entry.id   AF-A0AAV8V7S5-F1
#
_cell.length_a   1.000
_cell.length_b   1.000
_cell.length_c   1.000
_cell.angle_alpha   90.00
_cell.angle_beta   90.00
_cell.angle_gamma   90.00
#
_symmetry.space_group_name_H-M   'P 1'
#
loop_
_entity.id
_entity.type
_entity.pdbx_description
1 polymer ?
#
loop_
_entity_poly.entity_id
_entity_poly.type
_entity_poly.pdbx_seq_one_letter_code
_entity_poly.pdbx_strand_id
1 'polypeptide(L)'
;MLQETLQLIQILEKTVSPDKSELEQASSFLEQAAATNLLEFIKTLSEILRHGGNSPVARMAAGLQLKNQLTSKDSSIKASYQHRWLLFPEEIRNYIKKNFDRHFACIF
;
A
#
# COMPACT_ATOMS: atom_id res chain seq x y z
N MET A 1 -2.84 -16.28 2.25
CA MET A 1 -2.62 -15.27 3.33
C MET A 1 -1.13 -15.00 3.61
N LEU A 2 -0.34 -15.85 4.30
CA LEU A 2 1.09 -15.52 4.55
C LEU A 2 1.97 -15.46 3.27
N GLN A 3 1.65 -16.27 2.27
CA GLN A 3 2.46 -16.40 1.05
C GLN A 3 2.32 -15.18 0.13
N GLU A 4 1.12 -14.58 0.07
CA GLU A 4 0.85 -13.36 -0.73
C GLU A 4 1.55 -12.14 -0.14
N THR A 5 1.61 -12.03 1.20
CA THR A 5 2.30 -10.93 1.86
C THR A 5 3.81 -10.95 1.56
N LEU A 6 4.42 -12.13 1.57
CA LEU A 6 5.85 -12.29 1.28
C LEU A 6 6.17 -11.94 -0.18
N GLN A 7 5.33 -12.38 -1.12
CA GLN A 7 5.47 -11.98 -2.52
C GLN A 7 5.32 -10.47 -2.69
N LEU A 8 4.36 -9.85 -1.99
CA LEU A 8 4.15 -8.41 -2.07
C LEU A 8 5.36 -7.62 -1.54
N ILE A 9 6.00 -8.09 -0.46
CA ILE A 9 7.23 -7.50 0.09
C ILE A 9 8.35 -7.52 -0.96
N GLN A 10 8.58 -8.67 -1.62
CA GLN A 10 9.60 -8.79 -2.67
C GLN A 10 9.33 -7.87 -3.86
N ILE A 11 8.06 -7.75 -4.27
CA ILE A 11 7.65 -6.83 -5.34
C ILE A 11 7.87 -5.37 -4.93
N LEU A 12 7.54 -5.00 -3.69
CA LEU A 12 7.77 -3.65 -3.16
C LEU A 12 9.26 -3.30 -3.14
N GLU A 13 10.14 -4.24 -2.79
CA GLU A 13 11.59 -4.02 -2.87
C GLU A 13 12.08 -3.82 -4.31
N LYS A 14 11.46 -4.48 -5.29
CA LYS A 14 11.76 -4.26 -6.71
C LYS A 14 11.30 -2.89 -7.21
N THR A 15 10.29 -2.25 -6.59
CA THR A 15 9.86 -0.90 -6.99
C THR A 15 10.91 0.20 -6.77
N VAL A 16 11.92 -0.07 -5.94
CA VAL A 16 13.06 0.84 -5.73
C VAL A 16 14.33 0.40 -6.48
N SER A 17 14.24 -0.69 -7.25
CA SER A 17 15.35 -1.18 -8.07
C SER A 17 15.70 -0.13 -9.14
N PRO A 18 16.99 0.10 -9.44
CA PRO A 18 17.41 0.97 -10.55
C PRO A 18 17.12 0.34 -11.93
N ASP A 19 16.79 -0.95 -11.98
CA ASP A 19 16.42 -1.64 -13.21
C ASP A 19 14.98 -1.30 -13.63
N LYS A 20 14.85 -0.68 -14.81
CA LYS A 20 13.54 -0.28 -15.36
C LYS A 20 12.62 -1.47 -15.62
N SER A 21 13.15 -2.61 -16.06
CA SER A 21 12.34 -3.79 -16.36
C SER A 21 11.75 -4.37 -15.08
N GLU A 22 12.53 -4.45 -14.00
CA GLU A 22 12.02 -4.89 -12.70
C GLU A 22 11.00 -3.91 -12.11
N LEU A 23 11.24 -2.60 -12.26
CA LEU A 23 10.34 -1.56 -11.77
C LEU A 23 8.98 -1.59 -12.49
N GLU A 24 8.98 -1.75 -13.81
CA GLU A 24 7.76 -1.86 -14.62
C GLU A 24 6.98 -3.12 -14.27
N GLN A 25 7.66 -4.27 -14.16
CA GLN A 25 7.04 -5.53 -13.75
C GLN A 25 6.43 -5.42 -12.34
N ALA A 26 7.17 -4.81 -11.40
CA ALA A 26 6.69 -4.61 -10.04
C ALA A 26 5.46 -3.69 -10.01
N SER A 27 5.49 -2.58 -10.77
CA SER A 27 4.34 -1.66 -10.86
C SER A 27 3.13 -2.32 -11.49
N SER A 28 3.30 -3.06 -12.58
CA SER A 28 2.21 -3.78 -13.25
C SER A 28 1.57 -4.81 -12.32
N PHE A 29 2.37 -5.54 -11.54
CA PHE A 29 1.86 -6.48 -10.56
C PHE A 29 1.03 -5.78 -9.46
N LEU A 30 1.51 -4.64 -8.95
CA LEU A 30 0.79 -3.86 -7.93
C LEU A 30 -0.53 -3.29 -8.48
N GLU A 31 -0.55 -2.85 -9.73
CA GLU A 31 -1.76 -2.38 -10.40
C GLU A 31 -2.78 -3.51 -10.59
N GLN A 32 -2.33 -4.68 -11.03
CA GLN A 32 -3.20 -5.86 -11.15
C GLN A 32 -3.77 -6.26 -9.79
N ALA A 33 -2.95 -6.33 -8.75
CA ALA A 33 -3.40 -6.66 -7.39
C ALA A 33 -4.44 -5.64 -6.87
N ALA A 34 -4.20 -4.35 -7.10
CA ALA A 34 -5.14 -3.29 -6.75
C ALA A 34 -6.45 -3.37 -7.57
N ALA A 35 -6.40 -3.79 -8.83
CA ALA A 35 -7.56 -3.97 -9.68
C ALA A 35 -8.40 -5.20 -9.29
N THR A 36 -7.76 -6.29 -8.84
CA THR A 36 -8.46 -7.51 -8.40
C THR A 36 -9.16 -7.33 -7.06
N ASN A 37 -8.44 -6.89 -6.02
CA ASN A 37 -9.03 -6.70 -4.71
C ASN A 37 -8.34 -5.58 -3.93
N LEU A 38 -8.75 -4.35 -4.25
CA LEU A 38 -8.19 -3.15 -3.65
C LEU A 38 -8.25 -3.15 -2.11
N LEU A 39 -9.35 -3.63 -1.52
CA LEU A 39 -9.57 -3.60 -0.08
C LEU A 39 -8.51 -4.47 0.63
N GLU A 40 -8.33 -5.69 0.14
CA GLU A 40 -7.34 -6.63 0.66
C GLU A 40 -5.92 -6.17 0.38
N PHE A 41 -5.68 -5.56 -0.78
CA PHE A 41 -4.40 -4.96 -1.13
C PHE A 41 -4.02 -3.84 -0.14
N ILE A 42 -4.88 -2.86 0.10
CA ILE A 42 -4.62 -1.76 1.06
C ILE A 42 -4.44 -2.30 2.48
N LYS A 43 -5.24 -3.31 2.89
CA LYS A 43 -5.07 -3.97 4.19
C LYS A 43 -3.69 -4.61 4.31
N THR A 44 -3.27 -5.37 3.30
CA THR A 44 -1.97 -6.05 3.26
C THR A 44 -0.81 -5.05 3.29
N LEU A 45 -0.89 -3.95 2.53
CA LEU A 45 0.09 -2.86 2.60
C LEU A 45 0.21 -2.28 4.02
N SER A 46 -0.91 -2.08 4.70
CA SER A 46 -0.91 -1.59 6.09
C SER A 46 -0.26 -2.58 7.06
N GLU A 47 -0.40 -3.88 6.82
CA GLU A 47 0.26 -4.91 7.63
C GLU A 47 1.76 -4.95 7.40
N ILE A 48 2.20 -4.87 6.14
CA ILE A 48 3.61 -4.80 5.76
C ILE A 48 4.27 -3.57 6.39
N LEU A 49 3.57 -2.44 6.39
CA LEU A 49 4.02 -1.22 7.04
C LEU A 49 4.13 -1.40 8.56
N ARG A 50 3.15 -2.04 9.20
CA ARG A 50 3.14 -2.29 10.66
C ARG A 50 4.22 -3.28 11.09
N HIS A 51 4.56 -4.27 10.26
CA HIS A 51 5.52 -5.32 10.61
C HIS A 51 6.94 -4.75 10.65
N GLY A 52 7.43 -4.47 11.87
CA GLY A 52 8.76 -3.91 12.10
C GLY A 52 9.93 -4.81 11.67
N GLY A 53 9.68 -6.11 11.46
CA GLY A 53 10.68 -7.05 10.92
C GLY A 53 10.86 -7.00 9.40
N ASN A 54 10.01 -6.26 8.68
CA ASN A 54 10.16 -6.08 7.24
C ASN A 54 11.26 -5.05 6.94
N SER A 55 11.86 -5.15 5.74
CA SER A 55 12.90 -4.22 5.33
C SER A 55 12.39 -2.77 5.34
N PRO A 56 13.24 -1.79 5.71
CA PRO A 56 12.86 -0.37 5.68
C PRO A 56 12.37 0.07 4.29
N VAL A 57 12.98 -0.50 3.25
CA VAL A 57 12.63 -0.27 1.84
C VAL A 57 11.21 -0.73 1.54
N ALA A 58 10.86 -1.98 1.88
CA ALA A 58 9.51 -2.50 1.66
C ALA A 58 8.45 -1.71 2.42
N ARG A 59 8.76 -1.29 3.66
CA ARG A 59 7.88 -0.44 4.46
C ARG A 59 7.64 0.93 3.82
N MET A 60 8.71 1.58 3.36
CA MET A 60 8.61 2.88 2.70
C MET A 60 7.82 2.80 1.39
N ALA A 61 8.10 1.80 0.55
CA ALA A 61 7.35 1.53 -0.68
C ALA A 61 5.88 1.22 -0.38
N ALA A 62 5.58 0.41 0.63
CA ALA A 62 4.21 0.10 1.04
C ALA A 62 3.46 1.36 1.48
N GLY A 63 4.10 2.22 2.29
CA GLY A 63 3.50 3.47 2.75
C GLY A 63 3.22 4.45 1.61
N LEU A 64 4.16 4.58 0.66
CA LEU A 64 3.96 5.39 -0.54
C LEU A 64 2.79 4.88 -1.37
N GLN A 65 2.73 3.57 -1.58
CA GLN A 65 1.69 3.00 -2.43
C GLN A 65 0.31 3.02 -1.79
N LEU A 66 0.24 2.83 -0.47
CA LEU A 66 -0.98 3.04 0.30
C LEU A 66 -1.46 4.49 0.17
N LYS A 67 -0.55 5.47 0.27
CA LYS A 67 -0.88 6.90 0.09
C LYS A 67 -1.42 7.17 -1.31
N ASN A 68 -0.77 6.64 -2.35
CA ASN A 68 -1.21 6.80 -3.75
C ASN A 68 -2.61 6.23 -4.00
N GLN A 69 -3.00 5.18 -3.27
CA GLN A 69 -4.34 4.59 -3.37
C GLN A 69 -5.42 5.35 -2.58
N LEU A 70 -5.03 6.14 -1.58
CA LEU A 70 -5.96 6.88 -0.71
C LEU A 70 -6.13 8.33 -1.14
N THR A 71 -5.11 8.94 -1.75
CA THR A 71 -5.15 10.34 -2.17
C THR A 71 -4.39 10.55 -3.48
N SER A 72 -4.87 11.47 -4.29
CA SER A 72 -4.19 11.95 -5.50
C SER A 72 -3.98 13.46 -5.41
N LYS A 73 -3.09 14.00 -6.26
CA LYS A 73 -2.89 15.45 -6.41
C LYS A 73 -4.05 16.11 -7.15
N ASP A 74 -4.76 15.36 -8.00
CA ASP A 74 -5.92 15.83 -8.73
C ASP A 74 -7.16 15.83 -7.82
N SER A 75 -7.83 16.99 -7.73
CA SER A 75 -9.02 17.20 -6.90
C SER A 75 -10.18 16.27 -7.26
N SER A 76 -10.36 15.98 -8.55
CA SER A 76 -11.44 15.11 -9.05
C SER A 76 -11.18 13.66 -8.69
N ILE A 77 -9.95 13.19 -8.89
CA ILE A 77 -9.54 11.82 -8.53
C ILE A 77 -9.58 11.64 -7.00
N LYS A 78 -9.15 12.67 -6.25
CA LYS A 78 -9.21 12.67 -4.80
C LYS A 78 -10.65 12.49 -4.28
N ALA A 79 -11.63 13.18 -4.85
CA ALA A 79 -13.03 13.01 -4.47
C ALA A 79 -13.52 11.57 -4.71
N SER A 80 -13.16 10.98 -5.85
CA SER A 80 -13.47 9.58 -6.15
C SER A 80 -12.82 8.60 -5.17
N TYR A 81 -11.55 8.81 -4.80
CA TYR A 81 -10.86 7.98 -3.80
C TYR A 81 -11.47 8.12 -2.41
N GLN A 82 -11.90 9.33 -2.02
CA GLN A 82 -12.61 9.55 -0.77
C GLN A 82 -13.96 8.84 -0.75
N HIS A 83 -14.73 8.93 -1.83
CA HIS A 83 -16.00 8.21 -1.94
C HIS A 83 -15.78 6.69 -1.85
N ARG A 84 -14.80 6.16 -2.60
CA ARG A 84 -14.39 4.76 -2.53
C ARG A 84 -13.98 4.34 -1.12
N TRP A 85 -13.22 5.18 -0.42
CA TRP A 85 -12.83 4.94 0.96
C TRP A 85 -14.05 4.88 1.89
N LEU A 86 -15.03 5.77 1.74
CA LEU A 86 -16.25 5.76 2.56
C LEU A 86 -17.09 4.50 2.36
N LEU A 87 -17.02 3.86 1.17
CA LEU A 87 -17.68 2.59 0.90
C LEU A 87 -17.02 1.41 1.62
N PHE A 88 -15.79 1.56 2.12
CA PHE A 88 -15.12 0.48 2.84
C PHE A 88 -15.74 0.25 4.22
N PRO A 89 -15.79 -1.01 4.69
CA PRO A 89 -16.25 -1.34 6.03
C PRO A 89 -15.48 -0.53 7.08
N GLU A 90 -16.20 -0.02 8.08
CA GLU A 90 -15.61 0.80 9.13
C GLU A 90 -14.48 0.09 9.87
N GLU A 91 -14.63 -1.21 10.13
CA GLU A 91 -13.60 -2.05 10.76
C GLU A 91 -12.28 -2.02 9.99
N ILE A 92 -12.34 -2.11 8.66
CA ILE A 92 -11.15 -2.10 7.79
C ILE A 92 -10.53 -0.70 7.75
N ARG A 93 -11.35 0.35 7.69
CA ARG A 93 -10.87 1.73 7.75
C ARG A 93 -10.15 2.02 9.07
N ASN A 94 -10.71 1.57 10.19
CA ASN A 94 -10.11 1.71 11.52
C ASN A 94 -8.83 0.89 11.64
N TYR A 95 -8.79 -0.31 11.07
CA TYR A 95 -7.59 -1.14 11.00
C TYR A 95 -6.43 -0.44 10.29
N ILE A 96 -6.69 0.07 9.09
CA ILE A 96 -5.69 0.76 8.27
C ILE A 96 -5.21 2.05 8.96
N LYS A 97 -6.13 2.87 9.50
CA LYS A 97 -5.78 4.09 10.25
C LYS A 97 -4.88 3.78 11.44
N LYS A 98 -5.23 2.78 12.24
CA LYS A 98 -4.45 2.34 13.41
C LYS A 98 -3.02 1.92 13.03
N ASN A 99 -2.86 1.27 11.88
CA ASN A 99 -1.56 0.87 11.37
C ASN A 99 -0.74 2.06 10.84
N PHE A 100 -1.43 3.05 10.24
CA PHE A 100 -0.81 4.25 9.69
C PHE A 100 -0.32 5.22 10.78
N ASP A 101 -1.16 5.52 11.77
CA ASP A 101 -0.85 6.48 12.85
C ASP A 101 0.35 6.05 13.68
N ARG A 102 0.50 4.74 13.93
CA ARG A 102 1.66 4.19 14.66
C ARG A 102 2.98 4.35 13.91
N HIS A 103 2.96 4.38 12.58
CA HIS A 103 4.19 4.40 11.79
C HIS A 103 4.66 5.81 11.46
N PHE A 104 3.72 6.72 11.20
CA PHE A 104 4.04 8.12 10.92
C PHE A 104 4.50 8.89 12.17
N ALA A 105 4.11 8.46 13.37
CA ALA A 105 4.60 9.03 14.63
C ALA A 105 6.09 8.75 14.92
N CYS A 106 6.74 7.88 14.16
CA CYS A 106 8.18 7.59 14.29
C CYS A 106 9.02 8.11 13.11
N ILE A 107 8.40 8.75 12.11
CA ILE A 107 9.07 9.30 10.92
C ILE A 107 9.12 10.84 10.94
N PHE A 108 8.46 11.48 11.92
CA PHE A 108 8.63 12.87 12.30
C PHE A 108 9.11 12.95 13.76
#